data_AF-A0A6J1EGH6-F1
#
_entry.id   AF-A0A6J1EGH6-F1
#
_cell.length_a   1.000
_cell.length_b   1.000
_cell.length_c   1.000
_cell.angle_alpha   90.00
_cell.angle_beta   90.00
_cell.angle_gamma   90.00
#
_symmetry.space_group_name_H-M   'P 1'
#
loop_
_entity.id
_entity.type
_entity.pdbx_description
1 polymer ?
#
loop_
_entity_poly.entity_id
_entity_poly.type
_entity_poly.pdbx_seq_one_letter_code
_entity_poly.pdbx_strand_id
1 'polypeptide(L)'
;MANVSAIFIYPIKSCGGISVPQAPLTPTGFRWDRQWLVVNYKGRAYTQRVEPKLSLVEVELSKDAFLEDWKPSDTSFLVIKAPGMDVLKVPLREPPENTDGVSVWEWSGSALDEGDAPSKWFSDFLGKPSRLVRFNAASQTRKVNANYGPGHQIMFSDEFPYMLISQGSLDALNEVLKEPVSINRFRPNILVDGCEPFSEDLWTEIGIDKFIFQCVRLCARCKVPSINQETGIAGPEPNETLKKIRSDTVLRPKHAQKGQIFFGQNLVWKNLATEGKGKIIKVGDKVNILGKVSSVAEAVA
;
A
#
# COMPACT_ATOMS: atom_id res chain seq x y z
N MET A 1 -12.91 11.45 19.10
CA MET A 1 -11.83 12.15 18.36
C MET A 1 -11.01 11.08 17.66
N ALA A 2 -10.80 11.25 16.36
CA ALA A 2 -10.17 10.23 15.55
C ALA A 2 -8.70 9.99 15.95
N ASN A 3 -8.21 8.77 15.81
CA ASN A 3 -6.83 8.40 16.08
C ASN A 3 -6.36 7.30 15.12
N VAL A 4 -5.04 7.14 14.96
CA VAL A 4 -4.45 6.02 14.22
C VAL A 4 -4.62 4.73 15.02
N SER A 5 -5.45 3.81 14.54
CA SER A 5 -5.70 2.52 15.21
C SER A 5 -4.76 1.42 14.75
N ALA A 6 -4.28 1.47 13.51
CA ALA A 6 -3.25 0.56 13.01
C ALA A 6 -2.41 1.17 11.89
N ILE A 7 -1.17 0.70 11.77
CA ILE A 7 -0.25 1.05 10.68
C ILE A 7 0.18 -0.24 9.99
N PHE A 8 0.15 -0.24 8.66
CA PHE A 8 0.54 -1.40 7.86
C PHE A 8 1.58 -1.02 6.80
N ILE A 9 2.59 -1.88 6.69
CA ILE A 9 3.66 -1.78 5.70
C ILE A 9 3.59 -3.02 4.80
N TYR A 10 3.69 -2.86 3.49
CA TYR A 10 3.69 -4.00 2.56
C TYR A 10 4.99 -4.00 1.78
N PRO A 11 6.06 -4.63 2.31
CA PRO A 11 7.38 -4.44 1.73
C PRO A 11 7.49 -4.89 0.29
N ILE A 12 6.94 -6.06 0.00
CA ILE A 12 6.86 -6.59 -1.35
C ILE A 12 5.48 -6.26 -1.92
N LYS A 13 5.46 -5.60 -3.09
CA LYS A 13 4.23 -5.33 -3.81
C LYS A 13 3.42 -6.62 -3.94
N SER A 14 2.13 -6.55 -3.62
CA SER A 14 1.19 -7.67 -3.74
C SER A 14 1.37 -8.81 -2.71
N CYS A 15 2.34 -8.74 -1.80
CA CYS A 15 2.47 -9.73 -0.71
C CYS A 15 1.79 -9.27 0.58
N GLY A 16 1.85 -10.10 1.62
CA GLY A 16 1.34 -9.81 2.96
C GLY A 16 1.89 -8.51 3.56
N GLY A 17 1.09 -7.88 4.41
CA GLY A 17 1.46 -6.67 5.14
C GLY A 17 1.93 -6.98 6.56
N ILE A 18 2.75 -6.09 7.10
CA ILE A 18 3.25 -6.11 8.48
C ILE A 18 2.50 -5.03 9.25
N SER A 19 1.83 -5.42 10.34
CA SER A 19 1.28 -4.45 11.29
C SER A 19 2.38 -3.98 12.24
N VAL A 20 2.54 -2.67 12.39
CA VAL A 20 3.61 -2.06 13.18
C VAL A 20 3.05 -1.02 14.15
N PRO A 21 3.64 -0.85 15.35
CA PRO A 21 3.19 0.16 16.30
C PRO A 21 3.56 1.58 15.86
N GLN A 22 4.52 1.71 14.96
CA GLN A 22 4.98 2.98 14.43
C GLN A 22 5.66 2.79 13.07
N ALA A 23 5.69 3.83 12.25
CA ALA A 23 6.39 3.81 10.97
C ALA A 23 7.03 5.17 10.64
N PRO A 24 8.31 5.20 10.23
CA PRO A 24 8.94 6.41 9.74
C PRO A 24 8.33 6.84 8.39
N LEU A 25 8.03 8.13 8.27
CA LEU A 25 7.58 8.77 7.03
C LEU A 25 8.76 9.00 6.10
N THR A 26 8.54 8.77 4.81
CA THR A 26 9.47 9.10 3.74
C THR A 26 8.75 9.85 2.61
N PRO A 27 9.49 10.51 1.69
CA PRO A 27 8.89 11.14 0.51
C PRO A 27 8.11 10.18 -0.40
N THR A 28 8.35 8.86 -0.31
CA THR A 28 7.75 7.83 -1.17
C THR A 28 6.74 6.92 -0.48
N GLY A 29 6.42 7.17 0.78
CA GLY A 29 5.52 6.37 1.60
C GLY A 29 6.13 6.08 2.98
N PHE A 30 5.55 5.16 3.75
CA PHE A 30 6.24 4.69 4.95
C PHE A 30 7.53 3.95 4.57
N ARG A 31 8.51 4.00 5.46
CA ARG A 31 9.75 3.22 5.30
C ARG A 31 9.41 1.75 5.04
N TRP A 32 10.12 1.16 4.08
CA TRP A 32 9.93 -0.21 3.58
C TRP A 32 8.69 -0.46 2.75
N ASP A 33 7.76 0.48 2.59
CA ASP A 33 6.52 0.21 1.87
C ASP A 33 6.74 0.08 0.34
N ARG A 34 6.36 -1.08 -0.22
CA ARG A 34 6.45 -1.43 -1.64
C ARG A 34 7.81 -1.11 -2.28
N GLN A 35 8.91 -1.38 -1.56
CA GLN A 35 10.26 -1.24 -2.12
C GLN A 35 10.65 -2.44 -3.00
N TRP A 36 10.00 -3.58 -2.81
CA TRP A 36 10.25 -4.80 -3.56
C TRP A 36 9.12 -5.14 -4.51
N LEU A 37 9.47 -5.81 -5.61
CA LEU A 37 8.57 -6.26 -6.65
C LEU A 37 8.97 -7.65 -7.13
N VAL A 38 8.00 -8.54 -7.28
CA VAL A 38 8.20 -9.79 -8.01
C VAL A 38 7.91 -9.54 -9.48
N VAL A 39 8.82 -9.92 -10.36
CA VAL A 39 8.71 -9.76 -11.82
C VAL A 39 8.84 -11.10 -12.53
N ASN A 40 8.25 -11.19 -13.72
CA ASN A 40 8.41 -12.35 -14.60
C ASN A 40 9.71 -12.29 -15.41
N TYR A 41 9.94 -13.31 -16.25
CA TYR A 41 11.12 -13.38 -17.15
C TYR A 41 11.26 -12.21 -18.14
N LYS A 42 10.22 -11.39 -18.33
CA LYS A 42 10.23 -10.19 -19.19
C LYS A 42 10.35 -8.89 -18.36
N GLY A 43 10.64 -8.97 -17.06
CA GLY A 43 10.70 -7.80 -16.18
C GLY A 43 9.33 -7.21 -15.81
N ARG A 44 8.21 -7.83 -16.20
CA ARG A 44 6.87 -7.31 -15.89
C ARG A 44 6.44 -7.73 -14.48
N ALA A 45 5.93 -6.76 -13.72
CA ALA A 45 5.35 -6.96 -12.41
C ALA A 45 4.33 -8.11 -12.36
N TYR A 46 4.55 -9.06 -11.45
CA TYR A 46 3.48 -9.88 -10.92
C TYR A 46 2.74 -9.11 -9.82
N THR A 47 1.42 -9.05 -9.96
CA THR A 47 0.54 -8.46 -8.96
C THR A 47 -0.53 -9.45 -8.55
N GLN A 48 -1.18 -9.27 -7.40
CA GLN A 48 -2.31 -10.12 -7.00
C GLN A 48 -3.43 -10.19 -8.06
N ARG A 49 -3.51 -9.21 -8.98
CA ARG A 49 -4.47 -9.25 -10.09
C ARG A 49 -4.21 -10.41 -11.05
N VAL A 50 -2.97 -10.84 -11.21
CA VAL A 50 -2.59 -11.92 -12.14
C VAL A 50 -2.03 -13.14 -11.40
N GLU A 51 -1.45 -12.93 -10.21
CA GLU A 51 -0.94 -13.98 -9.33
C GLU A 51 -1.52 -13.83 -7.91
N PRO A 52 -2.78 -14.22 -7.67
CA PRO A 52 -3.40 -14.15 -6.34
C PRO A 52 -2.62 -14.87 -5.24
N LYS A 53 -1.85 -15.91 -5.58
CA LYS A 53 -0.94 -16.64 -4.67
C LYS A 53 0.04 -15.72 -3.93
N LEU A 54 0.39 -14.56 -4.49
CA LEU A 54 1.24 -13.58 -3.80
C LEU A 54 0.63 -13.12 -2.46
N SER A 55 -0.71 -13.16 -2.30
CA SER A 55 -1.35 -12.85 -1.02
C SER A 55 -0.94 -13.78 0.12
N LEU A 56 -0.52 -15.01 -0.19
CA LEU A 56 -0.07 -16.03 0.77
C LEU A 56 1.39 -15.87 1.17
N VAL A 57 2.10 -14.92 0.57
CA VAL A 57 3.50 -14.64 0.90
C VAL A 57 3.52 -13.73 2.11
N GLU A 58 3.93 -14.27 3.24
CA GLU A 58 4.16 -13.56 4.48
C GLU A 58 5.54 -12.90 4.45
N VAL A 59 5.61 -11.69 4.99
CA VAL A 59 6.83 -10.89 5.00
C VAL A 59 7.05 -10.39 6.42
N GLU A 60 8.28 -10.50 6.91
CA GLU A 60 8.68 -10.04 8.23
C GLU A 60 9.95 -9.18 8.14
N LEU A 61 10.02 -8.17 9.01
CA LEU A 61 11.18 -7.32 9.25
C LEU A 61 11.40 -7.23 10.76
N SER A 62 12.65 -7.03 11.18
CA SER A 62 12.95 -6.75 12.59
C SER A 62 12.15 -5.55 13.09
N LYS A 63 11.72 -5.57 14.35
CA LYS A 63 11.02 -4.43 14.98
C LYS A 63 11.84 -3.13 14.88
N ASP A 64 13.16 -3.25 14.98
CA ASP A 64 14.07 -2.11 14.89
C ASP A 64 14.07 -1.46 13.50
N ALA A 65 13.66 -2.18 12.45
CA ALA A 65 13.59 -1.66 11.08
C ALA A 65 12.60 -0.48 10.95
N PHE A 66 11.69 -0.32 11.91
CA PHE A 66 10.71 0.76 11.97
C PHE A 66 11.10 1.89 12.94
N LEU A 67 12.34 1.87 13.46
CA LEU A 67 12.94 3.03 14.12
C LEU A 67 13.52 3.97 13.05
N GLU A 68 13.42 5.28 13.27
CA GLU A 68 13.84 6.30 12.31
C GLU A 68 15.35 6.24 12.00
N ASP A 69 16.18 6.22 13.04
CA ASP A 69 17.65 6.24 12.92
C ASP A 69 18.26 4.85 12.66
N TRP A 70 17.45 3.78 12.59
CA TRP A 70 17.97 2.43 12.38
C TRP A 70 18.52 2.25 10.97
N LYS A 71 19.62 1.53 10.86
CA LYS A 71 20.23 1.14 9.58
C LYS A 71 20.41 -0.37 9.55
N PRO A 72 20.19 -1.02 8.38
CA PRO A 72 20.51 -2.43 8.23
C PRO A 72 21.97 -2.72 8.56
N SER A 73 22.19 -3.82 9.28
CA SER A 73 23.48 -4.49 9.46
C SER A 73 23.59 -5.71 8.54
N ASP A 74 24.75 -6.39 8.55
CA ASP A 74 24.95 -7.66 7.83
C ASP A 74 24.05 -8.80 8.32
N THR A 75 23.44 -8.65 9.50
CA THR A 75 22.50 -9.60 10.10
C THR A 75 21.04 -9.17 9.94
N SER A 76 20.78 -8.12 9.16
CA SER A 76 19.44 -7.60 8.92
C SER A 76 18.84 -8.19 7.65
N PHE A 77 17.68 -8.85 7.78
CA PHE A 77 17.04 -9.57 6.68
C PHE A 77 15.57 -9.19 6.53
N LEU A 78 15.11 -9.17 5.28
CA LEU A 78 13.71 -9.35 4.92
C LEU A 78 13.44 -10.87 4.94
N VAL A 79 12.56 -11.30 5.84
CA VAL A 79 12.21 -12.71 5.99
C VAL A 79 10.92 -12.96 5.24
N ILE A 80 10.91 -13.98 4.38
CA ILE A 80 9.79 -14.31 3.49
C ILE A 80 9.38 -15.76 3.75
N LYS A 81 8.08 -15.98 3.92
CA LYS A 81 7.47 -17.30 4.14
C LYS A 81 6.27 -17.48 3.24
N ALA A 82 5.98 -18.73 2.87
CA ALA A 82 4.76 -19.09 2.17
C ALA A 82 4.44 -20.57 2.42
N PRO A 83 3.17 -21.01 2.23
CA PRO A 83 2.79 -22.40 2.40
C PRO A 83 3.62 -23.36 1.55
N GLY A 84 4.19 -24.37 2.18
CA GLY A 84 5.00 -25.41 1.51
C GLY A 84 6.39 -24.97 1.07
N MET A 85 6.86 -23.80 1.50
CA MET A 85 8.18 -23.27 1.15
C MET A 85 9.08 -23.16 2.38
N ASP A 86 10.38 -23.38 2.21
CA ASP A 86 11.37 -23.04 3.23
C ASP A 86 11.43 -21.52 3.47
N VAL A 87 11.83 -21.12 4.67
CA VAL A 87 11.99 -19.69 5.01
C VAL A 87 13.13 -19.08 4.19
N LEU A 88 12.81 -18.04 3.41
CA LEU A 88 13.80 -17.26 2.68
C LEU A 88 14.23 -16.04 3.49
N LYS A 89 15.54 -15.79 3.55
CA LYS A 89 16.12 -14.58 4.15
C LYS A 89 16.84 -13.78 3.06
N VAL A 90 16.33 -12.59 2.77
CA VAL A 90 16.94 -11.67 1.80
C VAL A 90 17.69 -10.57 2.56
N PRO A 91 19.00 -10.40 2.38
CA PRO A 91 19.76 -9.36 3.06
C PRO A 91 19.21 -7.96 2.79
N LEU A 92 19.08 -7.12 3.82
CA LEU A 92 18.62 -5.74 3.67
C LEU A 92 19.71 -4.78 3.16
N ARG A 93 20.98 -5.21 3.14
CA ARG A 93 22.02 -4.49 2.41
C ARG A 93 21.64 -4.36 0.94
N GLU A 94 22.16 -3.34 0.28
CA GLU A 94 21.88 -3.10 -1.13
C GLU A 94 22.46 -4.25 -1.98
N PRO A 95 21.68 -4.85 -2.90
CA PRO A 95 22.21 -5.81 -3.84
C PRO A 95 23.18 -5.13 -4.82
N PRO A 96 24.23 -5.84 -5.28
CA PRO A 96 25.24 -5.25 -6.16
C PRO A 96 24.78 -5.13 -7.63
N GLU A 97 23.78 -5.90 -8.04
CA GLU A 97 23.39 -6.03 -9.44
C GLU A 97 22.15 -5.21 -9.78
N ASN A 98 22.18 -4.54 -10.92
CA ASN A 98 21.01 -3.91 -11.53
C ASN A 98 20.47 -4.79 -12.66
N THR A 99 19.16 -4.75 -12.84
CA THR A 99 18.45 -5.35 -13.97
C THR A 99 17.57 -4.29 -14.63
N ASP A 100 17.63 -4.22 -15.96
CA ASP A 100 16.86 -3.29 -16.78
C ASP A 100 15.54 -3.92 -17.24
N GLY A 101 14.63 -3.08 -17.75
CA GLY A 101 13.36 -3.54 -18.33
C GLY A 101 12.31 -3.95 -17.29
N VAL A 102 12.49 -3.56 -16.04
CA VAL A 102 11.48 -3.75 -15.00
C VAL A 102 10.32 -2.80 -15.26
N SER A 103 9.09 -3.32 -15.27
CA SER A 103 7.89 -2.53 -15.54
C SER A 103 6.76 -2.79 -14.56
N VAL A 104 6.09 -1.72 -14.16
CA VAL A 104 4.86 -1.74 -13.36
C VAL A 104 3.94 -0.60 -13.81
N TRP A 105 2.73 -0.95 -14.26
CA TRP A 105 1.82 0.00 -14.92
C TRP A 105 2.51 0.66 -16.12
N GLU A 106 2.37 1.99 -16.26
CA GLU A 106 3.01 2.81 -17.30
C GLU A 106 4.50 3.08 -17.04
N TRP A 107 5.03 2.67 -15.88
CA TRP A 107 6.44 2.90 -15.55
C TRP A 107 7.31 1.73 -16.00
N SER A 108 8.45 2.05 -16.59
CA SER A 108 9.54 1.11 -16.89
C SER A 108 10.89 1.74 -16.53
N GLY A 109 11.81 0.94 -16.01
CA GLY A 109 13.15 1.38 -15.64
C GLY A 109 14.04 0.22 -15.20
N SER A 110 15.05 0.53 -14.41
CA SER A 110 15.93 -0.47 -13.79
C SER A 110 15.56 -0.71 -12.32
N ALA A 111 15.99 -1.85 -11.78
CA ALA A 111 15.85 -2.19 -10.37
C ALA A 111 17.07 -3.00 -9.91
N LEU A 112 17.27 -3.09 -8.60
CA LEU A 112 18.31 -3.93 -8.02
C LEU A 112 17.81 -5.37 -7.97
N ASP A 113 18.60 -6.32 -8.47
CA ASP A 113 18.26 -7.73 -8.46
C ASP A 113 18.65 -8.38 -7.13
N GLU A 114 17.71 -9.04 -6.45
CA GLU A 114 17.97 -9.69 -5.16
C GLU A 114 18.72 -11.03 -5.28
N GLY A 115 19.02 -11.44 -6.52
CA GLY A 115 19.86 -12.58 -6.83
C GLY A 115 19.11 -13.90 -7.00
N ASP A 116 19.88 -14.96 -7.21
CA ASP A 116 19.34 -16.25 -7.65
C ASP A 116 18.56 -17.00 -6.57
N ALA A 117 18.88 -16.82 -5.28
CA ALA A 117 18.16 -17.48 -4.21
C ALA A 117 16.69 -16.98 -4.10
N PRO A 118 16.41 -15.65 -4.04
CA PRO A 118 15.04 -15.14 -4.13
C PRO A 118 14.35 -15.48 -5.45
N SER A 119 15.08 -15.40 -6.57
CA SER A 119 14.57 -15.79 -7.89
C SER A 119 14.07 -17.24 -7.91
N LYS A 120 14.89 -18.18 -7.42
CA LYS A 120 14.52 -19.59 -7.32
C LYS A 120 13.30 -19.78 -6.41
N TRP A 121 13.31 -19.16 -5.22
CA TRP A 121 12.23 -19.30 -4.25
C TRP A 121 10.88 -18.86 -4.81
N PHE A 122 10.81 -17.68 -5.43
CA PHE A 122 9.56 -17.20 -6.06
C PHE A 122 9.18 -18.04 -7.28
N SER A 123 10.17 -18.52 -8.04
CA SER A 123 9.92 -19.39 -9.19
C SER A 123 9.30 -20.72 -8.78
N ASP A 124 9.81 -21.34 -7.71
CA ASP A 124 9.27 -22.58 -7.15
C ASP A 124 7.84 -22.35 -6.61
N PHE A 125 7.62 -21.29 -5.83
CA PHE A 125 6.32 -21.00 -5.22
C PHE A 125 5.23 -20.67 -6.26
N LEU A 126 5.56 -19.87 -7.28
CA LEU A 126 4.63 -19.47 -8.33
C LEU A 126 4.56 -20.49 -9.49
N GLY A 127 5.47 -21.46 -9.53
CA GLY A 127 5.58 -22.48 -10.58
C GLY A 127 6.00 -21.92 -11.95
N LYS A 128 6.65 -20.75 -11.99
CA LYS A 128 7.06 -20.08 -13.23
C LYS A 128 8.23 -19.12 -13.01
N PRO A 129 9.10 -18.89 -14.00
CA PRO A 129 10.28 -18.03 -13.85
C PRO A 129 9.92 -16.64 -13.31
N SER A 130 10.48 -16.33 -12.15
CA SER A 130 10.17 -15.13 -11.37
C SER A 130 11.44 -14.61 -10.70
N ARG A 131 11.59 -13.28 -10.61
CA ARG A 131 12.69 -12.63 -9.88
C ARG A 131 12.13 -11.66 -8.85
N LEU A 132 12.83 -11.52 -7.73
CA LEU A 132 12.58 -10.46 -6.75
C LEU A 132 13.53 -9.30 -7.05
N VAL A 133 12.99 -8.09 -7.20
CA VAL A 133 13.78 -6.89 -7.42
C VAL A 133 13.44 -5.82 -6.40
N ARG A 134 14.37 -4.91 -6.12
CA ARG A 134 14.22 -3.75 -5.22
C ARG A 134 14.35 -2.45 -5.99
N PHE A 135 13.52 -1.46 -5.67
CA PHE A 135 13.53 -0.18 -6.35
C PHE A 135 14.88 0.52 -6.17
N ASN A 136 15.55 0.88 -7.26
CA ASN A 136 16.82 1.61 -7.20
C ASN A 136 16.56 3.12 -7.04
N ALA A 137 16.36 3.58 -5.81
CA ALA A 137 16.08 5.00 -5.54
C ALA A 137 17.27 5.94 -5.83
N ALA A 138 18.49 5.41 -6.03
CA ALA A 138 19.66 6.20 -6.39
C ALA A 138 19.68 6.60 -7.87
N SER A 139 19.07 5.78 -8.76
CA SER A 139 19.08 6.03 -10.21
C SER A 139 17.68 6.22 -10.81
N GLN A 140 16.62 5.79 -10.13
CA GLN A 140 15.26 5.81 -10.64
C GLN A 140 14.35 6.74 -9.84
N THR A 141 13.35 7.28 -10.55
CA THR A 141 12.28 8.07 -9.96
C THR A 141 10.96 7.62 -10.57
N ARG A 142 9.93 7.50 -9.73
CA ARG A 142 8.56 7.25 -10.19
C ARG A 142 7.64 8.26 -9.53
N LYS A 143 7.07 9.14 -10.34
CA LYS A 143 6.29 10.29 -9.87
C LYS A 143 4.83 9.91 -9.64
N VAL A 144 4.22 10.51 -8.63
CA VAL A 144 2.76 10.58 -8.52
C VAL A 144 2.23 11.44 -9.67
N ASN A 145 1.01 11.17 -10.13
CA ASN A 145 0.37 12.02 -11.13
C ASN A 145 0.29 13.48 -10.64
N ALA A 146 0.87 14.39 -11.42
CA ALA A 146 1.03 15.79 -11.06
C ALA A 146 -0.29 16.54 -10.84
N ASN A 147 -1.40 16.05 -11.41
CA ASN A 147 -2.74 16.63 -11.18
C ASN A 147 -3.25 16.40 -9.75
N TYR A 148 -2.71 15.40 -9.04
CA TYR A 148 -3.19 15.03 -7.71
C TYR A 148 -2.13 15.22 -6.61
N GLY A 149 -0.86 14.95 -6.90
CA GLY A 149 0.24 15.04 -5.94
C GLY A 149 1.52 15.55 -6.59
N PRO A 150 1.56 16.81 -7.07
CA PRO A 150 2.73 17.36 -7.74
C PRO A 150 3.96 17.29 -6.81
N GLY A 151 5.12 16.96 -7.39
CA GLY A 151 6.39 16.83 -6.65
C GLY A 151 6.54 15.56 -5.81
N HIS A 152 5.49 14.76 -5.65
CA HIS A 152 5.55 13.52 -4.87
C HIS A 152 6.02 12.34 -5.73
N GLN A 153 6.61 11.36 -5.05
CA GLN A 153 7.17 10.18 -5.66
C GLN A 153 6.63 8.93 -4.98
N ILE A 154 6.76 7.79 -5.64
CA ILE A 154 6.44 6.46 -5.12
C ILE A 154 7.53 5.48 -5.54
N MET A 155 7.60 4.33 -4.88
CA MET A 155 8.37 3.19 -5.38
C MET A 155 7.46 2.27 -6.20
N PHE A 156 7.25 1.01 -5.80
CA PHE A 156 6.37 0.10 -6.52
C PHE A 156 4.90 0.16 -6.09
N SER A 157 4.47 1.15 -5.30
CA SER A 157 3.05 1.43 -4.99
C SER A 157 2.21 1.68 -6.26
N ASP A 158 0.88 1.58 -6.21
CA ASP A 158 0.07 1.77 -7.43
C ASP A 158 0.11 3.23 -7.90
N GLU A 159 -0.44 4.16 -7.12
CA GLU A 159 -0.58 5.57 -7.52
C GLU A 159 -0.04 6.57 -6.49
N PHE A 160 -0.19 6.29 -5.19
CA PHE A 160 0.11 7.25 -4.11
C PHE A 160 0.97 6.64 -2.99
N PRO A 161 1.69 7.49 -2.22
CA PRO A 161 2.58 7.04 -1.15
C PRO A 161 1.85 6.44 0.06
N TYR A 162 0.63 6.90 0.35
CA TYR A 162 -0.15 6.47 1.51
C TYR A 162 -1.62 6.25 1.11
N MET A 163 -2.26 5.30 1.78
CA MET A 163 -3.71 5.10 1.74
C MET A 163 -4.26 4.98 3.16
N LEU A 164 -5.35 5.70 3.43
CA LEU A 164 -6.08 5.70 4.70
C LEU A 164 -7.47 5.09 4.52
N ILE A 165 -7.90 4.31 5.50
CA ILE A 165 -9.28 3.84 5.65
C ILE A 165 -9.69 4.07 7.11
N SER A 166 -10.97 4.34 7.38
CA SER A 166 -11.48 4.31 8.74
C SER A 166 -12.04 2.93 9.13
N GLN A 167 -11.89 2.56 10.40
CA GLN A 167 -12.48 1.35 10.98
C GLN A 167 -14.01 1.40 10.83
N GLY A 168 -14.64 2.56 11.07
CA GLY A 168 -16.07 2.76 10.85
C GLY A 168 -16.52 2.46 9.41
N SER A 169 -15.74 2.81 8.38
CA SER A 169 -16.03 2.41 6.99
C SER A 169 -15.96 0.91 6.76
N LEU A 170 -14.99 0.23 7.37
CA LEU A 170 -14.86 -1.22 7.29
C LEU A 170 -16.03 -1.92 7.97
N ASP A 171 -16.41 -1.45 9.16
CA ASP A 171 -17.51 -2.02 9.93
C ASP A 171 -18.83 -1.85 9.19
N ALA A 172 -19.12 -0.64 8.69
CA ALA A 172 -20.32 -0.37 7.89
C ALA A 172 -20.39 -1.19 6.59
N LEU A 173 -19.24 -1.49 5.97
CA LEU A 173 -19.20 -2.42 4.84
C LEU A 173 -19.47 -3.86 5.29
N ASN A 174 -18.89 -4.29 6.40
CA ASN A 174 -19.05 -5.65 6.93
C ASN A 174 -20.49 -5.93 7.41
N GLU A 175 -21.24 -4.91 7.85
CA GLU A 175 -22.66 -5.03 8.20
C GLU A 175 -23.55 -5.45 7.02
N VAL A 176 -23.17 -5.08 5.79
CA VAL A 176 -23.95 -5.40 4.58
C VAL A 176 -23.40 -6.59 3.79
N LEU A 177 -22.22 -7.10 4.17
CA LEU A 177 -21.64 -8.28 3.56
C LEU A 177 -22.21 -9.55 4.21
N LYS A 178 -22.41 -10.60 3.39
CA LYS A 178 -22.78 -11.92 3.90
C LYS A 178 -21.70 -12.50 4.80
N GLU A 179 -20.44 -12.30 4.42
CA GLU A 179 -19.26 -12.72 5.17
C GLU A 179 -18.37 -11.50 5.37
N PRO A 180 -18.09 -11.11 6.63
CA PRO A 180 -17.19 -10.00 6.93
C PRO A 180 -15.80 -10.22 6.33
N VAL A 181 -15.19 -9.13 5.89
CA VAL A 181 -13.83 -9.13 5.36
C VAL A 181 -12.89 -8.35 6.27
N SER A 182 -11.63 -8.77 6.31
CA SER A 182 -10.57 -8.07 7.04
C SER A 182 -10.05 -6.85 6.26
N ILE A 183 -9.52 -5.87 7.00
CA ILE A 183 -8.90 -4.66 6.42
C ILE A 183 -7.73 -4.99 5.48
N ASN A 184 -7.09 -6.15 5.66
CA ASN A 184 -5.98 -6.61 4.83
C ASN A 184 -6.36 -6.79 3.35
N ARG A 185 -7.66 -6.98 3.04
CA ARG A 185 -8.20 -7.02 1.68
C ARG A 185 -8.03 -5.68 0.98
N PHE A 186 -8.12 -4.59 1.75
CA PHE A 186 -8.04 -3.24 1.22
C PHE A 186 -6.63 -2.66 1.22
N ARG A 187 -5.73 -3.24 2.04
CA ARG A 187 -4.30 -2.91 2.06
C ARG A 187 -3.96 -1.44 2.39
N PRO A 188 -4.66 -0.75 3.31
CA PRO A 188 -4.30 0.63 3.70
C PRO A 188 -2.94 0.65 4.37
N ASN A 189 -2.30 1.81 4.37
CA ASN A 189 -1.14 2.07 5.19
C ASN A 189 -1.54 2.56 6.59
N ILE A 190 -2.62 3.33 6.68
CA ILE A 190 -3.10 3.95 7.91
C ILE A 190 -4.55 3.53 8.10
N LEU A 191 -4.86 2.93 9.23
CA LEU A 191 -6.23 2.71 9.69
C LEU A 191 -6.50 3.70 10.81
N VAL A 192 -7.63 4.39 10.73
CA VAL A 192 -8.06 5.34 11.77
C VAL A 192 -9.35 4.87 12.41
N ASP A 193 -9.56 5.23 13.66
CA ASP A 193 -10.78 4.92 14.41
C ASP A 193 -11.31 6.16 15.13
N GLY A 194 -12.58 6.17 15.50
CA GLY A 194 -13.25 7.26 16.21
C GLY A 194 -13.75 8.38 15.30
N CYS A 195 -14.13 8.05 14.07
CA CYS A 195 -14.84 8.91 13.12
C CYS A 195 -16.05 8.18 12.49
N GLU A 196 -17.00 8.95 11.96
CA GLU A 196 -18.19 8.40 11.31
C GLU A 196 -17.83 7.55 10.09
N PRO A 197 -18.58 6.48 9.79
CA PRO A 197 -18.37 5.67 8.60
C PRO A 197 -18.30 6.51 7.33
N PHE A 198 -17.29 6.25 6.50
CA PHE A 198 -17.00 6.93 5.24
C PHE A 198 -16.70 8.43 5.34
N SER A 199 -16.55 8.98 6.55
CA SER A 199 -16.22 10.40 6.70
C SER A 199 -14.86 10.76 6.11
N GLU A 200 -13.94 9.81 5.96
CA GLU A 200 -12.65 10.01 5.30
C GLU A 200 -12.77 10.42 3.83
N ASP A 201 -13.89 10.09 3.18
CA ASP A 201 -14.17 10.48 1.79
C ASP A 201 -14.30 12.01 1.64
N LEU A 202 -14.67 12.70 2.72
CA LEU A 202 -14.88 14.15 2.74
C LEU A 202 -13.59 14.92 3.06
N TRP A 203 -12.58 14.29 3.65
CA TRP A 203 -11.40 15.00 4.11
C TRP A 203 -10.57 15.44 2.92
N THR A 204 -10.12 16.70 2.95
CA THR A 204 -9.17 17.26 1.97
C THR A 204 -7.80 17.47 2.57
N GLU A 205 -7.73 17.68 3.89
CA GLU A 205 -6.50 17.82 4.64
C GLU A 205 -6.67 17.32 6.07
N ILE A 206 -5.70 16.55 6.56
CA ILE A 206 -5.67 16.04 7.92
C ILE A 206 -4.30 16.27 8.56
N GLY A 207 -4.29 16.46 9.87
CA GLY A 207 -3.09 16.39 10.70
C GLY A 207 -3.07 15.05 11.44
N ILE A 208 -1.95 14.33 11.39
CA ILE A 208 -1.67 13.17 12.24
C ILE A 208 -0.50 13.56 13.14
N ASP A 209 -0.76 13.72 14.43
CA ASP A 209 0.17 14.41 15.34
C ASP A 209 0.61 15.77 14.76
N LYS A 210 1.90 15.98 14.48
CA LYS A 210 2.45 17.19 13.87
C LYS A 210 2.54 17.16 12.34
N PHE A 211 2.16 16.05 11.68
CA PHE A 211 2.33 15.87 10.24
C PHE A 211 1.05 16.18 9.48
N ILE A 212 1.15 16.96 8.42
CA ILE A 212 0.02 17.34 7.57
C ILE A 212 -0.01 16.48 6.31
N PHE A 213 -1.15 15.87 6.05
CA PHE A 213 -1.44 15.10 4.85
C PHE A 213 -2.53 15.77 4.04
N GLN A 214 -2.31 15.84 2.73
CA GLN A 214 -3.37 16.16 1.78
C GLN A 214 -4.07 14.85 1.38
N CYS A 215 -5.39 14.84 1.48
CA CYS A 215 -6.24 13.77 0.99
C CYS A 215 -6.57 14.06 -0.47
N VAL A 216 -5.93 13.33 -1.39
CA VAL A 216 -5.82 13.74 -2.80
C VAL A 216 -6.87 13.11 -3.70
N ARG A 217 -7.35 11.91 -3.36
CA ARG A 217 -8.26 11.17 -4.24
C ARG A 217 -8.90 9.97 -3.54
N LEU A 218 -10.21 9.76 -3.72
CA LEU A 218 -10.86 8.52 -3.31
C LEU A 218 -10.15 7.32 -3.97
N CYS A 219 -9.94 6.26 -3.22
CA CYS A 219 -9.23 5.09 -3.72
C CYS A 219 -10.18 4.22 -4.56
N ALA A 220 -10.04 4.29 -5.88
CA ALA A 220 -10.71 3.39 -6.80
C ALA A 220 -10.21 1.95 -6.58
N ARG A 221 -11.14 1.02 -6.36
CA ARG A 221 -10.80 -0.38 -6.06
C ARG A 221 -10.74 -1.20 -7.34
N CYS A 222 -9.67 -1.96 -7.49
CA CYS A 222 -9.56 -3.02 -8.48
C CYS A 222 -10.10 -4.35 -7.92
N LYS A 223 -9.79 -5.49 -8.54
CA LYS A 223 -10.20 -6.83 -8.06
C LYS A 223 -9.42 -7.39 -6.86
N VAL A 224 -8.36 -6.71 -6.41
CA VAL A 224 -7.52 -7.21 -5.30
C VAL A 224 -8.30 -7.40 -3.99
N PRO A 225 -9.21 -6.50 -3.57
CA PRO A 225 -10.03 -6.74 -2.39
C PRO A 225 -10.87 -8.01 -2.48
N SER A 226 -11.13 -8.53 -3.68
CA SER A 226 -11.88 -9.78 -3.84
C SER A 226 -11.05 -11.05 -3.68
N ILE A 227 -9.75 -10.92 -3.37
CA ILE A 227 -8.85 -12.05 -3.12
C ILE A 227 -8.77 -12.29 -1.62
N ASN A 228 -9.19 -13.47 -1.15
CA ASN A 228 -9.01 -13.89 0.22
C ASN A 228 -7.49 -13.98 0.52
N GLN A 229 -7.01 -13.20 1.49
CA GLN A 229 -5.59 -13.10 1.79
C GLN A 229 -5.04 -14.32 2.57
N GLU A 230 -5.90 -15.19 3.09
CA GLU A 230 -5.51 -16.40 3.82
C GLU A 230 -5.44 -17.63 2.91
N THR A 231 -6.28 -17.67 1.86
CA THR A 231 -6.38 -18.82 0.94
C THR A 231 -5.85 -18.53 -0.46
N GLY A 232 -5.68 -17.25 -0.81
CA GLY A 232 -5.29 -16.82 -2.15
C GLY A 232 -6.39 -17.00 -3.20
N ILE A 233 -7.60 -17.38 -2.79
CA ILE A 233 -8.74 -17.62 -3.68
C ILE A 233 -9.44 -16.30 -3.99
N ALA A 234 -9.67 -16.04 -5.28
CA ALA A 234 -10.47 -14.91 -5.74
C ALA A 234 -11.97 -15.24 -5.67
N GLY A 235 -12.77 -14.26 -5.26
CA GLY A 235 -14.23 -14.32 -5.27
C GLY A 235 -14.84 -13.02 -5.82
N PRO A 236 -16.18 -12.86 -5.71
CA PRO A 236 -16.88 -11.65 -6.13
C PRO A 236 -16.84 -10.54 -5.05
N GLU A 237 -16.87 -10.90 -3.77
CA GLU A 237 -16.95 -9.96 -2.66
C GLU A 237 -15.58 -9.52 -2.15
N PRO A 238 -15.42 -8.27 -1.71
CA PRO A 238 -16.47 -7.28 -1.40
C PRO A 238 -16.84 -6.36 -2.58
N ASN A 239 -16.35 -6.65 -3.79
CA ASN A 239 -16.47 -5.72 -4.92
C ASN A 239 -17.89 -5.64 -5.47
N GLU A 240 -18.65 -6.75 -5.49
CA GLU A 240 -20.05 -6.72 -5.89
C GLU A 240 -20.91 -5.86 -4.95
N THR A 241 -20.67 -5.95 -3.65
CA THR A 241 -21.32 -5.09 -2.67
C THR A 241 -20.89 -3.63 -2.84
N LEU A 242 -19.59 -3.35 -2.94
CA LEU A 242 -19.08 -2.00 -3.20
C LEU A 242 -19.64 -1.39 -4.50
N LYS A 243 -19.91 -2.20 -5.53
CA LYS A 243 -20.55 -1.71 -6.76
C LYS A 243 -21.96 -1.17 -6.51
N LYS A 244 -22.71 -1.80 -5.61
CA LYS A 244 -24.08 -1.41 -5.27
C LYS A 244 -24.14 -0.16 -4.40
N ILE A 245 -23.19 0.00 -3.47
CA ILE A 245 -23.27 1.05 -2.44
C ILE A 245 -22.21 2.15 -2.56
N ARG A 246 -21.12 1.92 -3.30
CA ARG A 246 -19.96 2.82 -3.38
C ARG A 246 -19.39 2.97 -4.80
N SER A 247 -20.22 2.81 -5.83
CA SER A 247 -19.81 3.13 -7.21
C SER A 247 -19.82 4.62 -7.50
N ASP A 248 -19.16 5.05 -8.56
CA ASP A 248 -19.26 6.41 -9.11
C ASP A 248 -20.71 6.83 -9.38
N THR A 249 -21.58 5.92 -9.82
CA THR A 249 -23.00 6.20 -10.04
C THR A 249 -23.72 6.53 -8.73
N VAL A 250 -23.31 5.90 -7.63
CA VAL A 250 -23.91 6.12 -6.30
C VAL A 250 -23.33 7.36 -5.63
N LEU A 251 -22.00 7.48 -5.60
CA LEU A 251 -21.31 8.53 -4.84
C LEU A 251 -21.19 9.85 -5.62
N ARG A 252 -21.15 9.78 -6.96
CA ARG A 252 -20.87 10.92 -7.85
C ARG A 252 -21.80 10.89 -9.08
N PRO A 253 -23.14 10.89 -8.91
CA PRO A 253 -24.10 10.68 -10.00
C PRO A 253 -24.04 11.73 -11.12
N LYS A 254 -23.51 12.93 -10.83
CA LYS A 254 -23.39 14.04 -11.80
C LYS A 254 -22.10 14.00 -12.63
N HIS A 255 -21.21 13.05 -12.38
CA HIS A 255 -19.91 12.94 -13.05
C HIS A 255 -19.95 11.92 -14.19
N ALA A 256 -18.90 11.88 -15.01
CA ALA A 256 -18.74 10.86 -16.03
C ALA A 256 -18.64 9.47 -15.37
N GLN A 257 -19.53 8.56 -15.78
CA GLN A 257 -19.63 7.21 -15.22
C GLN A 257 -18.60 6.30 -15.89
N LYS A 258 -17.64 5.81 -15.11
CA LYS A 258 -16.54 4.94 -15.53
C LYS A 258 -16.65 3.53 -14.92
N GLY A 259 -17.70 3.27 -14.14
CA GLY A 259 -17.92 1.99 -13.46
C GLY A 259 -16.93 1.74 -12.33
N GLN A 260 -16.38 2.81 -11.74
CA GLN A 260 -15.43 2.70 -10.63
C GLN A 260 -16.17 2.47 -9.31
N ILE A 261 -15.51 1.77 -8.39
CA ILE A 261 -15.96 1.58 -7.02
C ILE A 261 -14.90 2.16 -6.06
N PHE A 262 -15.31 2.74 -4.95
CA PHE A 262 -14.42 3.48 -4.05
C PHE A 262 -14.45 2.93 -2.64
N PHE A 263 -13.28 2.84 -2.01
CA PHE A 263 -13.14 2.52 -0.59
C PHE A 263 -11.77 2.96 -0.07
N GLY A 264 -11.76 3.89 0.87
CA GLY A 264 -10.54 4.54 1.39
C GLY A 264 -10.11 5.75 0.60
N GLN A 265 -9.16 6.48 1.16
CA GLN A 265 -8.67 7.77 0.69
C GLN A 265 -7.16 7.67 0.41
N ASN A 266 -6.70 8.21 -0.72
CA ASN A 266 -5.27 8.32 -1.02
C ASN A 266 -4.71 9.62 -0.46
N LEU A 267 -3.46 9.61 0.00
CA LEU A 267 -2.84 10.74 0.67
C LEU A 267 -1.43 10.99 0.18
N VAL A 268 -1.02 12.26 0.27
CA VAL A 268 0.37 12.68 0.17
C VAL A 268 0.76 13.50 1.40
N TRP A 269 1.99 13.35 1.84
CA TRP A 269 2.52 14.07 3.01
C TRP A 269 3.09 15.42 2.56
N LYS A 270 2.51 16.54 3.03
CA LYS A 270 2.86 17.88 2.52
C LYS A 270 4.26 18.34 2.91
N ASN A 271 4.86 17.79 3.95
CA ASN A 271 6.03 18.37 4.59
C ASN A 271 7.36 17.76 4.13
N LEU A 272 7.59 17.77 2.81
CA LEU A 272 8.81 17.27 2.16
C LEU A 272 10.09 17.98 2.66
N ALA A 273 9.97 19.20 3.21
CA ALA A 273 11.08 20.11 3.52
C ALA A 273 11.43 20.23 5.02
N THR A 274 10.75 19.52 5.94
CA THR A 274 11.16 19.57 7.35
C THR A 274 12.45 18.80 7.54
N GLU A 275 13.57 19.48 7.60
CA GLU A 275 14.77 18.95 8.23
C GLU A 275 14.49 18.80 9.74
N GLY A 276 14.79 17.62 10.29
CA GLY A 276 14.56 17.32 11.70
C GLY A 276 14.27 15.85 11.94
N LYS A 277 14.70 15.36 13.11
CA LYS A 277 14.37 14.03 13.63
C LYS A 277 12.90 13.97 14.08
N GLY A 278 12.40 12.77 14.25
CA GLY A 278 11.08 12.46 14.74
C GLY A 278 10.02 12.52 13.65
N LYS A 279 10.29 12.01 12.43
CA LYS A 279 9.34 11.81 11.33
C LYS A 279 8.64 10.45 11.43
N ILE A 280 8.04 10.15 12.57
CA ILE A 280 7.40 8.85 12.83
C ILE A 280 5.93 9.09 13.18
N ILE A 281 5.03 8.33 12.54
CA ILE A 281 3.65 8.17 12.99
C ILE A 281 3.56 6.92 13.88
N LYS A 282 2.77 6.99 14.94
CA LYS A 282 2.53 5.92 15.89
C LYS A 282 1.04 5.57 15.97
N VAL A 283 0.76 4.32 16.30
CA VAL A 283 -0.58 3.93 16.74
C VAL A 283 -0.94 4.75 17.99
N GLY A 284 -2.15 5.29 18.02
CA GLY A 284 -2.66 6.19 19.05
C GLY A 284 -2.52 7.69 18.71
N ASP A 285 -1.72 8.06 17.69
CA ASP A 285 -1.59 9.45 17.27
C ASP A 285 -2.95 10.04 16.88
N LYS A 286 -3.21 11.28 17.33
CA LYS A 286 -4.48 11.96 17.07
C LYS A 286 -4.58 12.39 15.63
N VAL A 287 -5.78 12.23 15.08
CA VAL A 287 -6.13 12.66 13.71
C VAL A 287 -7.05 13.86 13.80
N ASN A 288 -6.56 15.01 13.33
CA ASN A 288 -7.29 16.27 13.27
C ASN A 288 -7.71 16.54 11.82
N ILE A 289 -9.00 16.79 11.60
CA ILE A 289 -9.50 17.15 10.28
C ILE A 289 -9.27 18.66 10.08
N LEU A 290 -8.40 19.02 9.14
CA LEU A 290 -8.01 20.41 8.86
C LEU A 290 -8.82 21.01 7.71
N GLY A 291 -9.30 20.17 6.79
CA GLY A 291 -10.17 20.56 5.69
C GLY A 291 -11.09 19.44 5.25
N LYS A 292 -12.29 19.80 4.77
CA LYS A 292 -13.26 18.88 4.18
C LYS A 292 -14.08 19.53 3.06
N VAL A 293 -14.57 18.72 2.14
CA VAL A 293 -15.64 19.10 1.20
C VAL A 293 -17.01 18.94 1.83
N SER A 294 -18.05 19.53 1.23
CA SER A 294 -19.41 19.46 1.76
C SER A 294 -20.12 18.15 1.41
N SER A 295 -19.69 17.48 0.35
CA SER A 295 -20.26 16.22 -0.12
C SER A 295 -19.21 15.34 -0.81
N VAL A 296 -19.41 14.02 -0.81
CA VAL A 296 -18.53 13.07 -1.53
C VAL A 296 -18.52 13.34 -3.04
N ALA A 297 -19.59 13.93 -3.58
CA ALA A 297 -19.65 14.32 -4.99
C ALA A 297 -18.61 15.40 -5.36
N GLU A 298 -18.22 16.24 -4.41
CA GLU A 298 -17.17 17.26 -4.55
C GLU A 298 -15.76 16.70 -4.30
N ALA A 299 -15.64 15.50 -3.72
CA ALA A 299 -14.36 14.86 -3.49
C ALA A 299 -13.68 14.51 -4.82
N VAL A 300 -12.35 14.65 -4.84
CA VAL A 300 -11.55 14.25 -5.99
C VAL A 300 -11.57 12.71 -6.09
N ALA A 301 -11.92 12.16 -7.24
CA ALA A 301 -11.89 10.72 -7.53
C ALA A 301 -11.59 10.45 -8.99
#